data_AF-A0A117MJF5-F1
#
_entry.id   AF-A0A117MJF5-F1
#
_cell.length_a   1.000
_cell.length_b   1.000
_cell.length_c   1.000
_cell.angle_alpha   90.00
_cell.angle_beta   90.00
_cell.angle_gamma   90.00
#
_symmetry.space_group_name_H-M   'P 1'
#
loop_
_entity.id
_entity.type
_entity.pdbx_description
1 polymer ?
#
loop_
_entity_poly.entity_id
_entity_poly.type
_entity_poly.pdbx_seq_one_letter_code
_entity_poly.pdbx_strand_id
1 'polypeptide(L)'
;MYHKRAVIALMVFFAVLAAIQVSGCSSHRDSEEITIGRQIWMSRNLDIDRYRNGDSVRYAASEADWHDAASKEEGAWCYYEEKIEHGRAYGKLYNWYALVDSRGLAPSGWHIPSDGEWRQLVDALGGETEAGRALKSAEGWGASAVAA
;
A
#
# COMPACT_ATOMS: atom_id res chain seq x y z
N MET A 1 3.22 13.59 19.84
CA MET A 1 3.58 12.23 19.39
C MET A 1 2.75 11.95 18.15
N TYR A 2 3.36 11.92 16.96
CA TYR A 2 2.68 11.60 15.70
C TYR A 2 2.87 10.11 15.39
N HIS A 3 1.86 9.43 14.84
CA HIS A 3 1.92 7.99 14.51
C HIS A 3 1.96 7.82 12.98
N LYS A 4 2.83 6.93 12.47
CA LYS A 4 3.07 6.69 11.04
C LYS A 4 2.31 5.45 10.54
N ARG A 5 1.66 5.49 9.36
CA ARG A 5 0.75 4.44 8.87
C ARG A 5 0.97 3.97 7.43
N ALA A 6 0.77 2.67 7.19
CA ALA A 6 0.85 2.09 5.85
C ALA A 6 -0.42 2.32 5.01
N VAL A 7 -0.26 2.63 3.72
CA VAL A 7 -1.37 2.64 2.74
C VAL A 7 -1.55 1.22 2.21
N ILE A 8 -2.73 0.64 2.43
CA ILE A 8 -3.13 -0.66 1.86
C ILE A 8 -4.15 -0.38 0.77
N ALA A 9 -3.78 -0.67 -0.47
CA ALA A 9 -4.67 -0.52 -1.62
C ALA A 9 -5.76 -1.61 -1.60
N LEU A 10 -6.99 -1.22 -1.25
CA LEU A 10 -8.21 -1.96 -1.56
C LEU A 10 -8.79 -1.34 -2.85
N MET A 11 -8.87 -2.08 -3.95
CA MET A 11 -9.22 -1.54 -5.27
C MET A 11 -10.71 -1.19 -5.44
N VAL A 12 -11.00 -0.04 -6.06
CA VAL A 12 -12.11 0.13 -7.03
C VAL A 12 -11.63 0.98 -8.23
N PHE A 13 -11.93 0.47 -9.43
CA PHE A 13 -11.60 0.88 -10.80
C PHE A 13 -11.91 2.35 -11.19
N PHE A 14 -11.09 2.96 -12.06
CA PHE A 14 -11.45 3.52 -13.39
C PHE A 14 -10.30 4.37 -13.97
N ALA A 15 -9.81 3.98 -15.15
CA ALA A 15 -8.86 4.72 -15.97
C ALA A 15 -9.59 5.78 -16.84
N VAL A 16 -8.89 6.86 -17.24
CA VAL A 16 -8.86 7.43 -18.61
C VAL A 16 -7.86 8.61 -18.65
N LEU A 17 -7.11 8.64 -19.75
CA LEU A 17 -6.03 9.52 -20.17
C LEU A 17 -6.38 11.03 -20.29
N ALA A 18 -5.37 11.89 -20.07
CA ALA A 18 -4.84 12.84 -21.06
C ALA A 18 -3.58 13.58 -20.52
N ALA A 19 -2.55 13.66 -21.36
CA ALA A 19 -1.26 14.29 -21.08
C ALA A 19 -1.30 15.82 -21.12
N ILE A 20 -0.42 16.48 -20.33
CA ILE A 20 0.36 17.68 -20.71
C ILE A 20 1.59 17.75 -19.79
N GLN A 21 2.77 17.92 -20.40
CA GLN A 21 4.09 18.05 -19.76
C GLN A 21 4.25 19.43 -19.10
N VAL A 22 4.90 19.50 -17.92
CA VAL A 22 5.82 20.61 -17.60
C VAL A 22 7.02 20.11 -16.80
N SER A 23 8.19 20.48 -17.31
CA SER A 23 9.53 20.34 -16.75
C SER A 23 9.70 20.91 -15.35
N GLY A 24 10.48 20.21 -14.53
CA GLY A 24 11.08 20.78 -13.33
C GLY A 24 11.92 19.75 -12.60
N CYS A 25 13.24 19.74 -12.84
CA CYS A 25 14.18 19.05 -11.96
C CYS A 25 14.10 19.70 -10.57
N SER A 26 13.39 19.06 -9.65
CA SER A 26 13.69 19.20 -8.23
C SER A 26 14.17 17.83 -7.80
N SER A 27 15.39 17.75 -7.28
CA SER A 27 15.84 16.63 -6.48
C SER A 27 14.99 16.59 -5.20
N HIS A 28 13.76 16.13 -5.34
CA HIS A 28 12.89 15.78 -4.24
C HIS A 28 13.58 14.61 -3.55
N ARG A 29 13.99 14.78 -2.29
CA ARG A 29 14.16 13.58 -1.47
C ARG A 29 12.78 12.97 -1.43
N ASP A 30 12.60 11.83 -2.08
CA ASP A 30 11.40 11.01 -1.97
C ASP A 30 11.24 10.67 -0.49
N SER A 31 10.51 11.51 0.25
CA SER A 31 10.16 11.19 1.62
C SER A 31 9.19 10.03 1.53
N GLU A 32 9.49 8.93 2.23
CA GLU A 32 8.57 7.79 2.38
C GLU A 32 7.28 8.15 3.15
N GLU A 33 7.10 9.43 3.49
CA GLU A 33 6.11 9.96 4.39
C GLU A 33 5.38 11.13 3.74
N ILE A 34 4.07 11.18 3.94
CA ILE A 34 3.21 12.32 3.63
C ILE A 34 2.36 12.63 4.86
N THR A 35 2.25 13.91 5.22
CA THR A 35 1.37 14.34 6.32
C THR A 35 0.01 14.71 5.74
N ILE A 36 -1.05 14.06 6.21
CA ILE A 36 -2.44 14.36 5.86
C ILE A 36 -3.22 14.59 7.15
N GLY A 37 -3.77 15.79 7.31
CA GLY A 37 -4.37 16.23 8.56
C GLY A 37 -3.37 16.15 9.73
N ARG A 38 -3.65 15.30 10.71
CA ARG A 38 -2.79 15.08 11.90
C ARG A 38 -1.98 13.78 11.83
N GLN A 39 -1.97 13.12 10.69
CA GLN A 39 -1.53 11.74 10.53
C GLN A 39 -0.42 11.66 9.50
N ILE A 40 0.55 10.78 9.72
CA ILE A 40 1.65 10.53 8.79
C ILE A 40 1.36 9.22 8.07
N TRP A 41 1.34 9.25 6.75
CA TRP A 41 1.05 8.12 5.88
C TRP A 41 2.27 7.79 5.02
N MET A 42 2.41 6.53 4.61
CA MET A 42 3.41 6.17 3.61
C MET A 42 3.06 6.88 2.30
N SER A 43 4.06 7.47 1.65
CA SER A 43 3.91 8.05 0.31
C SER A 43 3.93 6.99 -0.80
N ARG A 44 4.20 5.73 -0.45
CA ARG A 44 4.28 4.56 -1.34
C ARG A 44 3.49 3.39 -0.78
N ASN A 45 3.09 2.46 -1.66
CA ASN A 45 2.44 1.22 -1.25
C ASN A 45 3.39 0.34 -0.42
N LEU A 46 2.82 -0.43 0.51
CA LEU A 46 3.57 -1.40 1.31
C LEU A 46 4.12 -2.52 0.41
N ASP A 47 5.44 -2.67 0.34
CA ASP A 47 6.11 -3.71 -0.45
C ASP A 47 7.12 -4.49 0.40
N ILE A 48 6.62 -5.45 1.17
CA ILE A 48 7.40 -6.33 2.04
C ILE A 48 7.01 -7.78 1.80
N ASP A 49 7.94 -8.69 2.03
CA ASP A 49 7.74 -10.14 1.93
C ASP A 49 8.05 -10.87 3.25
N ARG A 50 8.28 -10.11 4.32
CA ARG A 50 8.63 -10.61 5.65
C ARG A 50 7.89 -9.84 6.73
N TYR A 51 7.52 -10.56 7.78
CA TYR A 51 7.07 -9.96 9.02
C TYR A 51 8.24 -9.32 9.76
N ARG A 52 7.93 -8.52 10.79
CA ARG A 52 8.94 -7.80 11.60
C ARG A 52 9.92 -8.73 12.31
N ASN A 53 9.52 -9.97 12.60
CA ASN A 53 10.40 -10.98 13.19
C ASN A 53 11.35 -11.65 12.16
N GLY A 54 11.24 -11.33 10.88
CA GLY A 54 12.05 -11.87 9.78
C GLY A 54 11.44 -13.06 9.04
N ASP A 55 10.36 -13.65 9.57
CA ASP A 55 9.65 -14.74 8.92
C ASP A 55 9.07 -14.29 7.59
N SER A 56 9.16 -15.14 6.57
CA SER A 56 8.55 -14.86 5.28
C SER A 56 7.02 -14.87 5.38
N VAL A 57 6.39 -13.90 4.72
CA VAL A 57 4.97 -13.94 4.37
C VAL A 57 4.85 -14.82 3.14
N ARG A 58 3.89 -15.75 3.12
CA ARG A 58 3.75 -16.70 2.02
C ARG A 58 3.50 -15.99 0.70
N TYR A 59 4.26 -16.33 -0.34
CA TYR A 59 3.93 -15.91 -1.70
C TYR A 59 2.87 -16.85 -2.28
N ALA A 60 1.70 -16.31 -2.59
CA ALA A 60 0.63 -17.02 -3.30
C ALA A 60 0.74 -16.69 -4.80
N ALA A 61 1.34 -17.59 -5.57
CA ALA A 61 1.61 -17.40 -7.00
C ALA A 61 0.38 -17.65 -7.89
N SER A 62 -0.66 -18.26 -7.33
CA SER A 62 -1.90 -18.62 -8.03
C SER A 62 -3.11 -18.43 -7.13
N GLU A 63 -4.30 -18.35 -7.73
CA GLU A 63 -5.57 -18.37 -7.00
C GLU A 63 -5.68 -19.59 -6.07
N ALA A 64 -5.20 -20.76 -6.50
CA ALA A 64 -5.19 -21.97 -5.68
C ALA A 64 -4.30 -21.81 -4.43
N ASP A 65 -3.12 -21.21 -4.56
CA ASP A 65 -2.24 -20.92 -3.42
C ASP A 65 -2.86 -19.91 -2.46
N TRP A 66 -3.56 -18.91 -3.00
CA TRP A 66 -4.25 -17.88 -2.22
C TRP A 66 -5.37 -18.49 -1.37
N HIS A 67 -6.22 -19.33 -1.97
CA HIS A 67 -7.28 -20.04 -1.23
C HIS A 67 -6.71 -21.05 -0.23
N ASP A 68 -5.62 -21.75 -0.57
CA ASP A 68 -4.96 -22.66 0.37
C ASP A 68 -4.43 -21.91 1.61
N ALA A 69 -3.75 -20.77 1.41
CA ALA A 69 -3.30 -19.93 2.52
C ALA A 69 -4.48 -19.43 3.37
N ALA A 70 -5.56 -18.97 2.72
CA ALA A 70 -6.75 -18.50 3.42
C ALA A 70 -7.44 -19.61 4.23
N SER A 71 -7.48 -20.84 3.71
CA SER A 71 -8.05 -22.01 4.41
C SER A 71 -7.25 -22.43 5.65
N LYS A 72 -5.97 -22.07 5.69
CA LYS A 72 -5.04 -22.32 6.79
C LYS A 72 -4.89 -21.12 7.74
N GLU A 73 -5.66 -20.06 7.50
CA GLU A 73 -5.54 -18.79 8.22
C GLU A 73 -4.12 -18.21 8.17
N GLU A 74 -3.41 -18.47 7.07
CA GLU A 74 -2.02 -18.11 6.87
C GLU A 74 -1.91 -16.78 6.11
N GLY A 75 -1.07 -15.88 6.62
CA GLY A 75 -0.79 -14.61 5.93
C GLY A 75 -0.02 -14.82 4.63
N ALA A 76 -0.55 -14.26 3.55
CA ALA A 76 -0.01 -14.38 2.20
C ALA A 76 -0.02 -13.06 1.45
N TRP A 77 0.85 -12.96 0.44
CA TRP A 77 0.88 -11.88 -0.53
C TRP A 77 0.93 -12.40 -1.97
N CYS A 78 0.45 -11.59 -2.91
CA CYS A 78 0.51 -11.88 -4.34
C CYS A 78 0.72 -10.60 -5.16
N TYR A 79 1.02 -10.76 -6.45
CA TYR A 79 0.97 -9.67 -7.41
C TYR A 79 -0.41 -9.62 -8.08
N TYR A 80 -0.86 -8.42 -8.43
CA TYR A 80 -2.12 -8.24 -9.14
C TYR A 80 -2.13 -9.03 -10.46
N GLU A 81 -3.22 -9.74 -10.74
CA GLU A 81 -3.34 -10.68 -11.87
C GLU A 81 -2.22 -11.74 -11.96
N GLU A 82 -1.58 -12.10 -10.84
CA GLU A 82 -0.54 -13.13 -10.79
C GLU A 82 0.70 -12.82 -11.65
N LYS A 83 0.85 -11.55 -12.06
CA LYS A 83 1.92 -11.11 -12.97
C LYS A 83 3.02 -10.39 -12.20
N ILE A 84 4.24 -10.94 -12.23
CA ILE A 84 5.40 -10.33 -11.56
C ILE A 84 5.66 -8.89 -12.03
N GLU A 85 5.41 -8.60 -13.32
CA GLU A 85 5.55 -7.25 -13.89
C GLU A 85 4.62 -6.21 -13.22
N HIS A 86 3.48 -6.64 -12.68
CA HIS A 86 2.56 -5.80 -11.92
C HIS A 86 3.08 -5.44 -10.53
N GLY A 87 4.04 -6.19 -9.99
CA GLY A 87 4.68 -5.85 -8.72
C GLY A 87 5.32 -4.47 -8.73
N ARG A 88 5.88 -4.04 -9.86
CA ARG A 88 6.47 -2.71 -10.00
C ARG A 88 5.43 -1.60 -10.06
N ALA A 89 4.28 -1.85 -10.68
CA ALA A 89 3.26 -0.84 -10.93
C ALA A 89 2.24 -0.69 -9.79
N TYR A 90 1.97 -1.77 -9.06
CA TYR A 90 0.90 -1.80 -8.05
C TYR A 90 1.38 -2.22 -6.65
N GLY A 91 2.60 -2.74 -6.54
CA GLY A 91 3.11 -3.32 -5.31
C GLY A 91 2.53 -4.71 -5.03
N LYS A 92 2.66 -5.15 -3.78
CA LYS A 92 2.12 -6.43 -3.29
C LYS A 92 0.72 -6.25 -2.71
N LEU A 93 -0.15 -7.22 -2.96
CA LEU A 93 -1.43 -7.37 -2.30
C LEU A 93 -1.27 -8.35 -1.14
N TYR A 94 -1.93 -8.09 -0.02
CA TYR A 94 -1.86 -8.93 1.19
C TYR A 94 -3.25 -9.40 1.57
N ASN A 95 -3.37 -10.64 2.04
CA ASN A 95 -4.62 -11.12 2.59
C ASN A 95 -4.86 -10.60 4.02
N TRP A 96 -6.08 -10.77 4.51
CA TRP A 96 -6.46 -10.36 5.87
C TRP A 96 -5.54 -10.95 6.94
N TYR A 97 -5.19 -12.24 6.83
CA TYR A 97 -4.35 -12.93 7.81
C TYR A 97 -2.96 -12.32 7.94
N ALA A 98 -2.36 -11.83 6.85
CA ALA A 98 -1.08 -11.13 6.89
C ALA A 98 -1.19 -9.81 7.67
N LEU A 99 -2.30 -9.07 7.52
CA LEU A 99 -2.51 -7.77 8.19
C LEU A 99 -2.63 -7.93 9.71
N VAL A 100 -3.31 -8.98 10.18
CA VAL A 100 -3.58 -9.21 11.60
C VAL A 100 -2.58 -10.14 12.29
N ASP A 101 -1.58 -10.64 11.56
CA ASP A 101 -0.57 -11.54 12.11
C ASP A 101 0.22 -10.87 13.25
N SER A 102 0.33 -11.59 14.37
CA SER A 102 1.04 -11.13 15.57
C SER A 102 2.53 -10.82 15.34
N ARG A 103 3.15 -11.42 14.31
CA ARG A 103 4.54 -11.15 13.92
C ARG A 103 4.72 -9.75 13.34
N GLY A 104 3.63 -9.10 12.94
CA GLY A 104 3.56 -7.70 12.53
C GLY A 104 4.03 -7.49 11.09
N LEU A 105 3.08 -7.14 10.22
CA LEU A 105 3.36 -6.82 8.82
C LEU A 105 4.05 -5.46 8.70
N ALA A 106 3.53 -4.39 9.30
CA ALA A 106 4.09 -3.06 9.14
C ALA A 106 5.57 -2.95 9.59
N PRO A 107 6.44 -2.24 8.84
CA PRO A 107 7.83 -1.97 9.23
C PRO A 107 7.92 -1.27 10.60
N SER A 108 9.12 -1.28 11.19
CA SER A 108 9.34 -0.60 12.47
C SER A 108 9.00 0.89 12.39
N GLY A 109 8.29 1.40 13.40
CA GLY A 109 7.80 2.78 13.42
C GLY A 109 6.51 3.02 12.63
N TRP A 110 6.01 2.01 11.90
CA TRP A 110 4.75 2.05 11.16
C TRP A 110 3.73 1.07 11.75
N HIS A 111 2.45 1.36 11.57
CA HIS A 111 1.37 0.42 11.89
C HIS A 111 0.32 0.33 10.80
N ILE A 112 -0.45 -0.77 10.82
CA ILE A 112 -1.60 -0.95 9.95
C ILE A 112 -2.73 -0.05 10.47
N PRO A 113 -3.26 0.87 9.65
CA PRO A 113 -4.30 1.81 10.07
C PRO A 113 -5.56 1.07 10.53
N SER A 114 -6.13 1.50 11.65
CA SER A 114 -7.48 1.09 12.06
C SER A 114 -8.57 1.81 11.24
N ASP A 115 -9.81 1.33 11.28
CA ASP A 115 -10.95 2.00 10.63
C ASP A 115 -11.13 3.44 11.09
N GLY A 116 -10.92 3.72 12.38
CA GLY A 116 -11.01 5.09 12.92
C GLY A 116 -9.90 6.00 12.39
N GLU A 117 -8.77 5.43 12.03
CA GLU A 117 -7.64 6.14 11.45
C GLU A 117 -7.85 6.42 9.96
N TRP A 118 -8.45 5.47 9.24
CA TRP A 118 -8.95 5.65 7.88
C TRP A 118 -10.03 6.72 7.79
N ARG A 119 -11.03 6.70 8.67
CA ARG A 119 -12.09 7.74 8.71
C ARG A 119 -11.49 9.13 8.89
N GLN A 120 -10.55 9.29 9.81
CA GLN A 120 -9.86 10.57 10.01
C GLN A 120 -9.07 11.04 8.79
N LEU A 121 -8.50 10.13 7.98
CA LEU A 121 -7.85 10.49 6.72
C LEU A 121 -8.89 11.01 5.72
N VAL A 122 -10.00 10.28 5.58
CA VAL A 122 -11.11 10.66 4.70
C VAL A 122 -11.67 12.02 5.09
N ASP A 123 -11.93 12.24 6.37
CA ASP A 123 -12.42 13.52 6.91
C ASP A 123 -11.42 14.66 6.65
N ALA A 124 -10.12 14.41 6.84
CA ALA A 124 -9.08 15.39 6.58
C ALA A 124 -8.98 15.79 5.09
N LEU A 125 -9.43 14.93 4.18
CA LEU A 125 -9.48 15.18 2.75
C LEU A 125 -10.83 15.72 2.26
N GLY A 126 -11.77 16.00 3.16
CA GLY A 126 -13.07 16.61 2.80
C GLY A 126 -14.21 15.61 2.58
N GLY A 127 -14.08 14.38 3.10
CA GLY A 127 -15.10 13.32 2.99
C GLY A 127 -14.84 12.35 1.83
N GLU A 128 -15.64 11.29 1.74
CA GLU A 128 -15.36 10.12 0.88
C GLU A 128 -15.11 10.48 -0.60
N THR A 129 -15.95 11.35 -1.17
CA THR A 129 -15.84 11.76 -2.59
C THR A 129 -14.54 12.51 -2.88
N GLU A 130 -14.21 13.50 -2.05
CA GLU A 130 -12.99 14.30 -2.23
C GLU A 130 -11.74 13.49 -1.88
N ALA A 131 -11.81 12.64 -0.84
CA ALA A 131 -10.74 11.72 -0.49
C ALA A 131 -10.43 10.74 -1.63
N GLY A 132 -11.45 10.15 -2.26
CA GLY A 132 -11.26 9.28 -3.42
C GLY A 132 -10.60 10.00 -4.60
N ARG A 133 -10.94 11.27 -4.82
CA ARG A 133 -10.31 12.12 -5.85
C ARG A 133 -8.87 12.48 -5.50
N ALA A 134 -8.57 12.72 -4.22
CA ALA A 134 -7.26 13.15 -3.74
C ALA A 134 -6.25 11.99 -3.60
N LEU A 135 -6.72 10.79 -3.25
CA LEU A 135 -5.86 9.62 -3.00
C LEU A 135 -5.58 8.79 -4.25
N LYS A 136 -6.38 8.94 -5.31
CA LYS A 136 -6.09 8.25 -6.57
C LYS A 136 -4.87 8.87 -7.25
N SER A 137 -4.01 8.03 -7.82
CA SER A 137 -2.97 8.54 -8.71
C SER A 137 -3.58 9.05 -10.01
N ALA A 138 -3.05 10.17 -10.53
CA ALA A 138 -3.38 10.68 -11.85
C ALA A 138 -2.70 9.87 -12.99
N GLU A 139 -1.54 9.28 -12.72
CA GLU A 139 -0.68 8.62 -13.72
C GLU A 139 -0.37 7.14 -13.38
N GLY A 140 -0.95 6.61 -12.31
CA GLY A 140 -0.57 5.32 -11.72
C GLY A 140 0.48 5.45 -10.62
N TRP A 141 0.72 4.38 -9.87
CA TRP A 141 1.71 4.37 -8.78
C TRP A 141 3.06 3.99 -9.39
N GLY A 142 3.80 4.97 -9.90
CA GLY A 142 5.12 4.74 -10.51
C GLY A 142 6.08 4.00 -9.56
N ALA A 143 6.86 3.07 -10.12
CA ALA A 143 7.82 2.28 -9.37
C ALA A 143 8.96 3.15 -8.82
N SER A 144 9.04 3.35 -7.50
CA SER A 144 10.28 3.81 -6.87
C SER A 144 11.10 2.59 -6.47
N ALA A 145 12.11 2.27 -7.29
CA ALA A 145 13.10 1.25 -7.00
C ALA A 145 13.75 1.52 -5.64
N VAL A 146 13.71 0.54 -4.74
CA VAL A 146 14.74 0.43 -3.70
C VAL A 146 15.64 -0.72 -4.12
N ALA A 147 16.76 -0.35 -4.73
CA ALA A 147 17.89 -1.24 -4.87
C ALA A 147 18.57 -1.34 -3.50
N ALA A 148 18.56 -2.55 -2.92
CA ALA A 148 19.67 -3.21 -2.23
C ALA A 148 19.21 -4.58 -1.75
#